data_AF-A0A7X7KM77-F1
#
_entry.id   AF-A0A7X7KM77-F1
#
_cell.length_a   1.000
_cell.length_b   1.000
_cell.length_c   1.000
_cell.angle_alpha   90.00
_cell.angle_beta   90.00
_cell.angle_gamma   90.00
#
_symmetry.space_group_name_H-M   'P 1'
#
loop_
_entity.id
_entity.type
_entity.pdbx_description
1 polymer ?
#
loop_
_entity_poly.entity_id
_entity_poly.type
_entity_poly.pdbx_seq_one_letter_code
_entity_poly.pdbx_strand_id
1 'polypeptide(L)'
;MLGYVLKKLVSRLLFPVPLGLLLLLAGVALLAARRRRRSGVVLAVVGVVVLVAAGYGIPGGALLRRLEWRYRPPPAAEVVARLTVEPPRQPWIVVLGSGLSEDATLPATTRLDRHFLARLIEGVRLARLVPEA
;
A
#
# COMPACT_ATOMS: atom_id res chain seq x y z
N MET A 1 9.59 24.91 -16.44
CA MET A 1 8.36 24.58 -15.67
C MET A 1 7.36 23.71 -16.45
N LEU A 2 6.98 24.08 -17.69
CA LEU A 2 5.94 23.38 -18.46
C LEU A 2 6.21 21.88 -18.67
N GLY A 3 7.44 21.48 -19.02
CA GLY A 3 7.80 20.07 -19.23
C GLY A 3 7.69 19.20 -17.96
N TYR A 4 7.95 19.77 -16.78
CA TYR A 4 7.78 19.07 -15.49
C TYR A 4 6.31 18.80 -15.19
N VAL A 5 5.45 19.79 -15.41
CA VAL A 5 4.00 19.67 -15.22
C VAL A 5 3.42 18.64 -16.19
N LEU A 6 3.82 18.71 -17.47
CA LEU A 6 3.37 17.75 -18.48
C LEU A 6 3.78 16.32 -18.13
N LYS A 7 5.03 16.10 -17.71
CA LYS A 7 5.50 14.79 -17.25
C LYS A 7 4.63 14.27 -16.10
N LYS A 8 4.37 15.08 -15.07
CA LYS A 8 3.54 14.68 -13.93
C LYS A 8 2.11 14.35 -14.33
N LEU A 9 1.53 15.11 -15.25
CA LEU A 9 0.18 14.86 -15.75
C LEU A 9 0.11 13.53 -16.51
N VAL A 10 1.02 13.34 -17.47
CA VAL A 10 1.11 12.09 -18.24
C VAL A 10 1.38 10.89 -17.33
N SER A 11 2.30 11.02 -16.37
CA SER A 11 2.58 9.95 -15.40
C SER A 11 1.35 9.58 -14.57
N ARG A 12 0.53 10.55 -14.15
CA ARG A 12 -0.71 10.28 -13.40
C ARG A 12 -1.76 9.55 -14.23
N LEU A 13 -1.84 9.82 -15.53
CA LEU A 13 -2.76 9.11 -16.43
C LEU A 13 -2.36 7.64 -16.64
N LEU A 14 -1.10 7.30 -16.44
CA LEU A 14 -0.58 5.93 -16.53
C LEU A 14 -0.70 5.13 -15.22
N PHE A 15 -1.23 5.73 -14.16
CA PHE A 15 -1.51 4.98 -12.93
C PHE A 15 -2.61 3.95 -13.18
N PRO A 16 -2.63 2.81 -12.47
CA PRO A 16 -3.51 1.69 -12.81
C PRO A 16 -5.00 2.06 -12.87
N VAL A 17 -5.49 2.85 -11.91
CA VAL A 17 -6.89 3.27 -11.86
C VAL A 17 -7.24 4.28 -12.96
N PRO A 18 -6.53 5.41 -13.13
CA PRO A 18 -6.75 6.31 -14.26
C PRO A 18 -6.64 5.65 -15.63
N LEU A 19 -5.64 4.77 -15.82
CA LEU A 19 -5.44 4.05 -17.07
C LEU A 19 -6.61 3.11 -17.38
N GLY A 20 -7.05 2.32 -16.40
CA GLY A 20 -8.22 1.45 -16.55
C GLY A 20 -9.49 2.22 -16.90
N LEU A 21 -9.69 3.39 -16.27
CA LEU A 21 -10.82 4.27 -16.56
C LEU A 21 -10.74 4.86 -17.98
N LEU A 22 -9.58 5.33 -18.42
CA LEU A 22 -9.38 5.86 -19.77
C LEU A 22 -9.64 4.80 -20.85
N LEU A 23 -9.16 3.57 -20.64
CA LEU A 23 -9.41 2.44 -21.54
C LEU A 23 -10.90 2.10 -21.62
N LEU A 24 -11.58 2.09 -20.48
CA LEU A 24 -13.01 1.85 -20.41
C LEU A 24 -13.80 2.93 -21.17
N LEU A 25 -13.53 4.20 -20.88
CA LEU A 25 -14.20 5.32 -21.55
C LEU A 25 -13.94 5.33 -23.05
N ALA A 26 -12.71 5.07 -23.49
CA ALA A 26 -12.38 4.95 -24.90
C ALA A 26 -13.13 3.78 -25.57
N GLY A 27 -13.23 2.64 -24.89
CA GLY A 27 -14.00 1.48 -25.34
C GLY A 27 -15.49 1.80 -25.53
N VAL A 28 -16.10 2.43 -24.52
CA VAL A 28 -17.51 2.86 -24.55
C VAL A 28 -17.74 3.90 -25.66
N ALA A 29 -16.84 4.87 -25.83
CA ALA A 29 -16.95 5.87 -26.90
C ALA A 29 -16.95 5.24 -28.31
N LEU A 30 -16.06 4.26 -28.55
CA LEU A 30 -16.04 3.53 -29.82
C LEU A 30 -17.31 2.70 -30.05
N LEU A 31 -17.84 2.08 -28.99
CA LEU A 31 -19.10 1.34 -29.05
C LEU A 31 -20.29 2.24 -29.34
N ALA A 32 -20.36 3.41 -28.70
CA ALA A 32 -21.39 4.42 -28.88
C ALA A 32 -21.37 5.00 -30.31
N ALA A 33 -20.18 5.29 -30.83
CA ALA A 33 -19.99 5.74 -32.22
C ALA A 33 -20.26 4.65 -33.27
N ARG A 34 -20.61 3.42 -32.85
CA ARG A 34 -20.75 2.20 -33.69
C ARG A 34 -19.54 1.88 -34.58
N ARG A 35 -18.40 2.54 -34.36
CA ARG A 35 -17.17 2.44 -35.14
C ARG A 35 -16.22 1.43 -34.49
N ARG A 36 -15.64 0.52 -35.28
CA ARG A 36 -14.71 -0.52 -34.81
C ARG A 36 -15.22 -1.23 -33.54
N ARG A 37 -16.47 -1.72 -33.55
CA ARG A 37 -17.13 -2.32 -32.38
C ARG A 37 -16.28 -3.37 -31.66
N ARG A 38 -15.57 -4.23 -32.40
CA ARG A 38 -14.65 -5.23 -31.81
C ARG A 38 -13.57 -4.59 -30.94
N SER A 39 -12.91 -3.54 -31.43
CA SER A 39 -11.91 -2.79 -30.67
C SER A 39 -12.51 -2.08 -29.45
N GLY A 40 -13.74 -1.56 -29.58
CA GLY A 40 -14.46 -0.94 -28.47
C GLY A 40 -14.76 -1.91 -27.33
N VAL A 41 -15.23 -3.12 -27.65
CA VAL A 41 -15.44 -4.19 -26.65
C VAL A 41 -14.13 -4.56 -25.97
N VAL A 42 -13.07 -4.81 -26.74
CA VAL A 42 -11.76 -5.20 -26.18
C VAL A 42 -11.23 -4.14 -25.22
N LEU A 43 -11.26 -2.86 -25.60
CA LEU A 43 -10.81 -1.77 -24.75
C LEU A 43 -11.64 -1.65 -23.47
N ALA A 44 -12.97 -1.77 -23.57
CA ALA A 44 -13.85 -1.74 -22.41
C ALA A 44 -13.55 -2.89 -21.43
N VAL A 45 -13.42 -4.12 -21.95
CA VAL A 45 -13.10 -5.31 -21.14
C VAL A 45 -11.74 -5.15 -20.47
N VAL A 46 -10.71 -4.75 -21.21
CA VAL A 46 -9.37 -4.52 -20.64
C VAL A 46 -9.42 -3.43 -19.57
N GLY A 47 -10.13 -2.33 -19.81
CA GLY A 47 -10.33 -1.28 -18.82
C GLY A 47 -10.96 -1.78 -17.53
N VAL A 48 -12.02 -2.59 -17.63
CA VAL A 48 -12.66 -3.24 -16.47
C VAL A 48 -11.69 -4.17 -15.75
N VAL A 49 -10.97 -5.03 -16.47
CA VAL A 49 -9.98 -5.95 -15.86
C VAL A 49 -8.91 -5.19 -15.11
N VAL A 50 -8.37 -4.11 -15.69
CA VAL A 50 -7.37 -3.25 -15.03
C VAL A 50 -7.95 -2.60 -13.78
N LEU A 51 -9.18 -2.07 -13.84
CA LEU A 51 -9.86 -1.46 -12.69
C LEU A 51 -10.11 -2.48 -11.57
N VAL A 52 -10.59 -3.68 -11.89
CA VAL A 52 -10.81 -4.76 -10.92
C VAL A 52 -9.48 -5.18 -10.29
N ALA A 53 -8.46 -5.44 -11.10
CA ALA A 53 -7.15 -5.84 -10.58
C ALA A 53 -6.53 -4.77 -9.67
N ALA A 54 -6.62 -3.49 -10.06
CA ALA A 54 -6.13 -2.38 -9.26
C ALA A 54 -6.96 -2.15 -7.98
N GLY A 55 -8.29 -2.19 -8.09
CA GLY A 55 -9.22 -1.94 -6.98
C GLY A 55 -9.14 -2.99 -5.87
N TYR A 56 -8.95 -4.27 -6.24
CA TYR A 56 -8.69 -5.35 -5.26
C TYR A 56 -7.21 -5.47 -4.87
N GLY A 57 -6.35 -4.59 -5.36
CA GLY A 57 -4.93 -4.60 -5.03
C GLY A 57 -4.19 -5.87 -5.45
N ILE A 58 -4.67 -6.62 -6.44
CA ILE A 58 -4.11 -7.92 -6.85
C ILE A 58 -2.60 -7.82 -7.17
N PRO A 59 -2.13 -6.94 -8.08
CA PRO A 59 -0.71 -6.85 -8.39
C PRO A 59 0.09 -6.29 -7.21
N GLY A 60 -0.48 -5.34 -6.46
CA GLY A 60 0.15 -4.73 -5.29
C GLY A 60 0.38 -5.73 -4.17
N GLY A 61 -0.64 -6.51 -3.80
CA GLY A 61 -0.57 -7.55 -2.79
C GLY A 61 0.33 -8.71 -3.20
N ALA A 62 0.38 -9.07 -4.49
CA ALA A 62 1.31 -10.09 -4.97
C ALA A 62 2.78 -9.64 -4.86
N LEU A 63 3.07 -8.38 -5.22
CA LEU A 63 4.40 -7.80 -5.10
C LEU A 63 4.80 -7.63 -3.63
N LEU A 64 3.91 -7.09 -2.81
CA LEU A 64 4.12 -6.88 -1.38
C LEU A 64 4.44 -8.20 -0.69
N ARG A 65 3.63 -9.24 -0.93
CA ARG A 65 3.87 -10.58 -0.39
C ARG A 65 5.26 -11.08 -0.78
N ARG A 66 5.66 -10.99 -2.05
CA ARG A 66 7.01 -11.41 -2.47
C ARG A 66 8.12 -10.68 -1.70
N LEU A 67 7.95 -9.40 -1.44
CA LEU A 67 8.90 -8.61 -0.65
C LEU A 67 8.91 -9.06 0.82
N GLU A 68 7.75 -9.30 1.43
CA GLU A 68 7.64 -9.81 2.81
C GLU A 68 8.31 -11.18 2.97
N TRP A 69 8.17 -12.08 1.99
CA TRP A 69 8.86 -13.38 2.02
C TRP A 69 10.37 -13.25 1.84
N ARG A 70 10.82 -12.28 1.03
CA ARG A 70 12.25 -12.04 0.77
C ARG A 70 12.94 -11.35 1.95
N TYR A 71 12.25 -10.42 2.60
CA TYR A 71 12.74 -9.62 3.71
C TYR A 71 11.99 -9.99 4.99
N ARG A 72 12.25 -11.21 5.48
CA ARG A 72 11.66 -11.64 6.75
C ARG A 72 12.19 -10.80 7.90
N PRO A 73 11.36 -10.53 8.92
CA PRO A 73 11.83 -9.91 10.13
C PRO A 73 12.90 -10.80 10.81
N PRO A 74 13.96 -10.21 11.37
CA PRO A 74 14.99 -10.96 12.10
C PRO A 74 14.38 -11.63 13.34
N PRO A 75 14.96 -12.75 13.81
CA PRO A 75 14.56 -13.39 15.06
C PRO A 75 14.64 -12.42 16.25
N ALA A 76 13.72 -12.55 17.20
CA ALA A 76 13.66 -11.67 18.36
C ALA A 76 14.98 -11.62 19.16
N ALA A 77 15.70 -12.74 19.28
CA ALA A 77 16.99 -12.79 19.95
C ALA A 77 18.06 -11.92 19.27
N GLU A 78 18.07 -11.87 17.94
CA GLU A 78 18.98 -11.03 17.16
C GLU A 78 18.62 -9.55 17.30
N VAL A 79 17.33 -9.23 17.35
CA VAL A 79 16.84 -7.86 17.62
C VAL A 79 17.29 -7.40 19.00
N VAL A 80 17.08 -8.21 20.04
CA VAL A 80 17.50 -7.90 21.42
C VAL A 80 19.01 -7.72 21.48
N ALA A 81 19.79 -8.66 20.93
CA ALA A 81 21.25 -8.57 20.92
C ALA A 81 21.74 -7.26 20.28
N ARG A 82 21.18 -6.86 19.13
CA ARG A 82 21.52 -5.59 18.47
C ARG A 82 21.19 -4.36 19.30
N LEU A 83 20.09 -4.38 20.04
CA LEU A 83 19.67 -3.27 20.89
C LEU A 83 20.48 -3.16 22.20
N THR A 84 21.16 -4.22 22.62
CA THR A 84 21.96 -4.26 23.86
C THR A 84 23.46 -4.04 23.67
N VAL A 85 23.98 -4.04 22.43
CA VAL A 85 25.44 -4.10 22.16
C VAL A 85 26.15 -2.73 22.12
N GLU A 86 25.44 -1.60 22.04
CA GLU A 86 26.08 -0.26 21.97
C GLU A 86 25.61 0.71 23.08
N PRO A 87 26.38 0.92 24.17
CA PRO A 87 26.22 2.08 25.03
C PRO A 87 26.88 3.32 24.37
N PRO A 88 26.26 4.52 24.43
CA PRO A 88 25.52 5.03 25.59
C PRO A 88 24.08 5.49 25.30
N ARG A 89 23.43 5.02 24.23
CA ARG A 89 22.06 5.46 23.90
C ARG A 89 21.05 4.39 24.28
N GLN A 90 20.09 4.79 25.12
CA GLN A 90 18.91 4.00 25.42
C GLN A 90 18.26 3.53 24.10
N PRO A 91 17.99 2.22 23.93
CA PRO A 91 17.41 1.70 22.70
C PRO A 91 16.01 2.29 22.49
N TRP A 92 15.62 2.57 21.25
CA TRP A 92 14.30 3.10 20.92
C TRP A 92 13.56 2.15 20.00
N ILE A 93 12.30 1.85 20.33
CA ILE A 93 11.39 1.10 19.47
C ILE A 93 10.40 2.08 18.83
N VAL A 94 10.61 2.38 17.55
CA VAL A 94 9.72 3.28 16.79
C VAL A 94 8.68 2.48 16.02
N VAL A 95 7.41 2.65 16.38
CA VAL A 95 6.28 2.06 15.67
C VAL A 95 5.68 3.10 14.73
N LEU A 96 5.76 2.86 13.42
CA LEU A 96 5.12 3.74 12.44
C LEU A 96 3.59 3.64 12.55
N GLY A 97 2.92 4.77 12.76
CA GLY A 97 1.46 4.86 12.79
C GLY A 97 0.84 4.79 11.39
N SER A 98 -0.41 4.33 11.31
CA SER A 98 -1.31 4.56 10.17
C SER A 98 -2.77 4.44 10.61
N GLY A 99 -3.68 5.07 9.85
CA GLY A 99 -5.12 4.84 9.99
C GLY A 99 -5.66 5.00 11.42
N LEU A 100 -5.17 6.02 12.14
CA LEU A 100 -5.67 6.36 13.47
C LEU A 100 -6.94 7.22 13.34
N SER A 101 -8.00 6.82 14.04
CA SER A 101 -9.17 7.66 14.26
C SER A 101 -8.97 8.55 15.49
N GLU A 102 -9.15 9.86 15.29
CA GLU A 102 -9.10 10.86 16.37
C GLU A 102 -10.35 10.83 17.26
N ASP A 103 -11.41 10.13 16.84
CA ASP A 103 -12.64 10.01 17.61
C ASP A 103 -12.40 9.29 18.94
N ALA A 104 -12.45 10.05 20.03
CA ALA A 104 -12.21 9.56 21.38
C ALA A 104 -13.37 8.73 21.95
N THR A 105 -14.54 8.74 21.30
CA THR A 105 -15.71 7.94 21.72
C THR A 105 -15.59 6.47 21.31
N LEU A 106 -14.74 6.16 20.33
CA LEU A 106 -14.51 4.80 19.87
C LEU A 106 -13.58 4.04 20.83
N PRO A 107 -13.81 2.72 21.05
CA PRO A 107 -12.87 1.87 21.75
C PRO A 107 -11.46 1.94 21.13
N ALA A 108 -10.42 1.92 21.95
CA ALA A 108 -9.03 2.04 21.50
C ALA A 108 -8.65 1.01 20.42
N THR A 109 -9.20 -0.20 20.49
CA THR A 109 -8.99 -1.30 19.53
C THR A 109 -9.61 -1.03 18.15
N THR A 110 -10.64 -0.18 18.08
CA THR A 110 -11.32 0.21 16.83
C THR A 110 -10.82 1.52 16.25
N ARG A 111 -10.00 2.26 17.02
CA ARG A 111 -9.38 3.51 16.58
C ARG A 111 -8.17 3.29 15.69
N LEU A 112 -7.65 2.06 15.62
CA LEU A 112 -6.46 1.70 14.85
C LEU A 112 -6.85 0.82 13.67
N ASP A 113 -6.27 1.10 12.49
CA ASP A 113 -6.34 0.13 11.40
C ASP A 113 -5.60 -1.18 11.75
N ARG A 114 -5.91 -2.25 11.01
CA ARG A 114 -5.33 -3.58 11.28
C ARG A 114 -3.81 -3.60 11.13
N HIS A 115 -3.25 -2.79 10.24
CA HIS A 115 -1.81 -2.74 9.97
C HIS A 115 -1.05 -2.05 11.11
N PHE A 116 -1.61 -0.98 11.66
CA PHE A 116 -1.05 -0.28 12.80
C PHE A 116 -1.18 -1.12 14.07
N LEU A 117 -2.33 -1.74 14.31
CA LEU A 117 -2.50 -2.64 15.45
C LEU A 117 -1.48 -3.79 15.44
N ALA A 118 -1.25 -4.44 14.28
CA ALA A 118 -0.25 -5.50 14.17
C ALA A 118 1.18 -5.01 14.50
N ARG A 119 1.57 -3.84 13.99
CA ARG A 119 2.89 -3.23 14.27
C ARG A 119 3.02 -2.80 15.73
N LEU A 120 1.95 -2.27 16.33
CA LEU A 120 1.93 -1.86 17.73
C LEU A 120 2.08 -3.05 18.67
N ILE A 121 1.34 -4.15 18.43
CA ILE A 121 1.45 -5.38 19.21
C ILE A 121 2.88 -5.92 19.16
N GLU A 122 3.49 -5.94 17.98
CA GLU A 122 4.88 -6.37 17.83
C GLU A 122 5.86 -5.44 18.54
N GLY A 123 5.67 -4.11 18.45
CA GLY A 123 6.46 -3.13 19.18
C GLY A 123 6.38 -3.33 20.70
N VAL A 124 5.18 -3.55 21.24
CA VAL A 124 4.96 -3.86 22.67
C VAL A 124 5.64 -5.18 23.06
N ARG A 125 5.57 -6.21 22.19
CA ARG A 125 6.24 -7.49 22.41
C ARG A 125 7.77 -7.30 22.51
N LEU A 126 8.36 -6.50 21.62
CA LEU A 126 9.79 -6.20 21.64
C LEU A 126 10.19 -5.36 22.85
N ALA A 127 9.40 -4.35 23.23
CA ALA A 127 9.66 -3.51 24.41
C ALA A 127 9.71 -4.33 25.70
N ARG A 128 8.85 -5.36 25.82
CA ARG A 128 8.90 -6.27 26.97
C ARG A 128 10.16 -7.15 27.02
N LEU A 129 10.81 -7.39 25.87
CA LEU A 129 12.05 -8.16 25.79
C LEU A 129 13.31 -7.30 26.01
N VAL A 130 13.17 -5.98 25.93
CA VAL A 130 14.25 -5.01 26.15
C VAL A 130 13.78 -4.00 27.18
N PRO A 131 13.88 -4.31 28.50
CA PRO A 131 13.27 -3.50 29.57
C PRO A 131 13.80 -2.06 29.66
N GLU A 132 14.96 -1.79 29.07
CA GLU A 132 15.59 -0.46 29.03
C GLU A 132 15.15 0.40 27.82
N ALA A 133 14.34 -0.15 26.90
CA ALA A 133 13.84 0.52 25.69
C ALA A 133 12.54 1.32 25.86
#